data_AF-A0A1V5ZYA1-F1
#
_entry.id   AF-A0A1V5ZYA1-F1
#
_cell.length_a   1.000
_cell.length_b   1.000
_cell.length_c   1.000
_cell.angle_alpha   90.00
_cell.angle_beta   90.00
_cell.angle_gamma   90.00
#
_symmetry.space_group_name_H-M   'P 1'
#
loop_
_entity.id
_entity.type
_entity.pdbx_description
1 polymer ?
#
loop_
_entity_poly.entity_id
_entity_poly.type
_entity_poly.pdbx_seq_one_letter_code
_entity_poly.pdbx_strand_id
1 'polypeptide(L)'
;MLIQLRLGDDSNPIERLMFGTVDAGTISAPMQFLTWNNRPAQITGELLGEGDGTKVAFPTARAPLVNHANAPVSVFLNGSPASGVAVDYENGQIVFSQAPASGVAVTATYWYGGVSNDAQCVAITARQMAQWAGDNTTKKFTLPTRCSVMISVRVGGAMLAPGEYELQDGNTSLYIPSAPAANVAVSAWYVDSLVQAGYFECRSSGLMNPLNVSGVSDDAETAYYPIGGMLTRANHLVGTGNGTNKDFNTGTPLIFEVTGVTVGGSPVADYTVNTVSGVIQFVSPPANNAEVRASYRYERAHRVGNIKQWTARKAFVRVNVPFDGPNESLAAQIRVVAQ
;
A
#
# COMPACT_ATOMS: atom_id res chain seq x y z
N MET A 1 -11.95 -7.46 7.29
CA MET A 1 -10.83 -7.98 6.46
C MET A 1 -9.50 -7.40 6.96
N LEU A 2 -8.37 -8.11 6.80
CA LEU A 2 -7.04 -7.69 7.28
C LEU A 2 -6.06 -7.53 6.11
N ILE A 3 -5.37 -6.39 6.11
CA ILE A 3 -4.33 -6.00 5.15
C ILE A 3 -3.03 -5.82 5.92
N GLN A 4 -1.94 -6.39 5.43
CA GLN A 4 -0.61 -6.20 6.00
C GLN A 4 0.30 -5.53 4.96
N LEU A 5 0.65 -4.28 5.20
CA LEU A 5 1.77 -3.62 4.55
C LEU A 5 3.04 -4.34 4.99
N ARG A 6 3.88 -4.67 4.01
CA ARG A 6 5.26 -5.16 4.22
C ARG A 6 6.21 -4.08 3.69
N LEU A 7 7.51 -4.29 3.74
CA LEU A 7 8.46 -3.40 3.07
C LEU A 7 8.22 -3.42 1.55
N GLY A 8 7.78 -2.30 1.00
CA GLY A 8 8.19 -1.86 -0.33
C GLY A 8 9.24 -0.78 -0.10
N ASP A 9 10.39 -0.88 -0.75
CA ASP A 9 11.35 0.23 -0.75
C ASP A 9 10.77 1.40 -1.59
N ASP A 10 11.28 2.62 -1.41
CA ASP A 10 10.85 3.80 -2.18
C ASP A 10 11.02 3.64 -3.70
N SER A 11 11.88 2.72 -4.15
CA SER A 11 12.08 2.37 -5.57
C SER A 11 11.11 1.30 -6.09
N ASN A 12 10.35 0.63 -5.22
CA ASN A 12 9.44 -0.47 -5.46
C ASN A 12 8.28 -0.38 -4.46
N PRO A 13 7.41 0.64 -4.56
CA PRO A 13 6.21 0.72 -3.71
C PRO A 13 5.45 -0.60 -3.82
N ILE A 14 4.81 -1.06 -2.74
CA ILE A 14 3.95 -2.25 -2.80
C ILE A 14 2.82 -1.93 -3.77
N GLU A 15 3.01 -2.28 -5.04
CA GLU A 15 2.09 -1.89 -6.10
C GLU A 15 0.74 -2.60 -5.94
N ARG A 16 0.70 -3.69 -5.16
CA ARG A 16 -0.38 -4.68 -5.18
C ARG A 16 -0.75 -5.20 -3.79
N LEU A 17 -1.75 -4.55 -3.23
CA LEU A 17 -2.61 -5.08 -2.19
C LEU A 17 -4.03 -4.88 -2.73
N MET A 18 -4.56 -5.90 -3.41
CA MET A 18 -5.87 -5.92 -4.08
C MET A 18 -6.88 -6.62 -3.19
N PHE A 19 -8.06 -6.06 -3.02
CA PHE A 19 -9.04 -6.56 -2.06
C PHE A 19 -10.41 -6.73 -2.64
N GLY A 20 -10.83 -8.00 -2.68
CA GLY A 20 -12.20 -8.42 -2.90
C GLY A 20 -12.84 -7.80 -4.13
N THR A 21 -14.13 -7.99 -4.23
CA THR A 21 -14.97 -7.30 -5.18
C THR A 21 -16.14 -6.80 -4.35
N VAL A 22 -16.40 -5.48 -4.39
CA VAL A 22 -17.55 -4.90 -3.71
C VAL A 22 -18.66 -4.77 -4.73
N ASP A 23 -19.70 -5.59 -4.60
CA ASP A 23 -20.85 -5.57 -5.50
C ASP A 23 -21.58 -4.23 -5.43
N ALA A 24 -21.85 -3.65 -6.58
CA ALA A 24 -22.71 -2.48 -6.70
C ALA A 24 -24.17 -2.90 -6.46
N GLY A 25 -24.73 -2.46 -5.32
CA GLY A 25 -26.15 -2.54 -4.98
C GLY A 25 -26.61 -1.22 -4.35
N THR A 26 -27.92 -0.93 -4.42
CA THR A 26 -28.56 0.36 -4.05
C THR A 26 -28.38 0.74 -2.56
N ILE A 27 -27.18 1.20 -2.20
CA ILE A 27 -26.67 1.49 -0.84
C ILE A 27 -26.07 0.23 -0.18
N SER A 28 -24.80 -0.04 -0.47
CA SER A 28 -24.07 -1.12 0.23
C SER A 28 -23.73 -0.70 1.66
N ALA A 29 -23.97 -1.57 2.64
CA ALA A 29 -23.43 -1.39 3.98
C ALA A 29 -21.89 -1.25 3.92
N PRO A 30 -21.27 -0.34 4.70
CA PRO A 30 -19.82 -0.18 4.64
C PRO A 30 -19.06 -1.45 5.02
N MET A 31 -18.11 -1.83 4.18
CA MET A 31 -17.18 -2.93 4.43
C MET A 31 -15.94 -2.42 5.14
N GLN A 32 -15.65 -2.99 6.31
CA GLN A 32 -14.46 -2.63 7.10
C GLN A 32 -13.24 -3.46 6.72
N PHE A 33 -12.10 -2.79 6.60
CA PHE A 33 -10.79 -3.43 6.58
C PHE A 33 -9.77 -2.71 7.47
N LEU A 34 -8.71 -3.42 7.79
CA LEU A 34 -7.61 -2.93 8.61
C LEU A 34 -6.34 -2.93 7.79
N THR A 35 -5.71 -1.77 7.64
CA THR A 35 -4.39 -1.63 7.02
C THR A 35 -3.33 -1.60 8.10
N TRP A 36 -2.69 -2.75 8.35
CA TRP A 36 -1.59 -2.90 9.29
C TRP A 36 -0.27 -2.52 8.65
N ASN A 37 0.54 -1.73 9.34
CA ASN A 37 1.96 -1.67 9.08
C ASN A 37 2.65 -2.69 9.99
N ASN A 38 3.07 -3.82 9.40
CA ASN A 38 3.76 -4.89 10.11
C ASN A 38 3.05 -5.36 11.40
N ARG A 39 1.93 -6.07 11.27
CA ARG A 39 1.17 -6.57 12.43
C ARG A 39 2.07 -7.47 13.31
N PRO A 40 2.28 -7.13 14.59
CA PRO A 40 3.05 -7.96 15.49
C PRO A 40 2.24 -9.21 15.89
N ALA A 41 2.95 -10.30 16.12
CA ALA A 41 2.39 -11.56 16.63
C ALA A 41 3.19 -12.05 17.84
N GLN A 42 2.51 -12.71 18.77
CA GLN A 42 3.13 -13.23 19.98
C GLN A 42 3.34 -14.73 19.88
N ILE A 43 4.49 -15.19 20.35
CA ILE A 43 4.80 -16.58 20.65
C ILE A 43 4.88 -16.72 22.17
N THR A 44 4.28 -17.78 22.71
CA THR A 44 4.25 -18.07 24.14
C THR A 44 4.88 -19.42 24.41
N GLY A 45 5.89 -19.45 25.28
CA GLY A 45 6.51 -20.68 25.77
C GLY A 45 7.23 -21.52 24.69
N GLU A 46 7.85 -20.89 23.70
CA GLU A 46 8.67 -21.62 22.72
C GLU A 46 9.86 -22.29 23.42
N LEU A 47 10.08 -23.56 23.15
CA LEU A 47 11.31 -24.26 23.54
C LEU A 47 12.43 -23.92 22.55
N LEU A 48 13.45 -23.20 23.02
CA LEU A 48 14.61 -22.80 22.22
C LEU A 48 15.70 -23.88 22.21
N GLY A 49 15.66 -24.77 23.20
CA GLY A 49 16.59 -25.88 23.38
C GLY A 49 16.87 -26.16 24.85
N GLU A 50 17.91 -26.94 25.09
CA GLU A 50 18.42 -27.24 26.44
C GLU A 50 19.83 -26.65 26.60
N GLY A 51 20.14 -26.22 27.81
CA GLY A 51 21.50 -25.86 28.20
C GLY A 51 22.42 -27.07 28.14
N ASP A 52 23.69 -26.83 27.79
CA ASP A 52 24.78 -27.81 27.84
C ASP A 52 25.93 -27.36 28.77
N GLY A 53 25.76 -26.25 29.49
CA GLY A 53 26.78 -25.63 30.33
C GLY A 53 27.83 -24.79 29.59
N THR A 54 27.75 -24.67 28.26
CA THR A 54 28.71 -23.92 27.42
C THR A 54 28.05 -22.98 26.42
N LYS A 55 26.89 -23.34 25.86
CA LYS A 55 26.13 -22.56 24.89
C LYS A 55 25.42 -21.40 25.59
N VAL A 56 25.69 -20.20 25.09
CA VAL A 56 25.12 -18.96 25.64
C VAL A 56 24.05 -18.34 24.74
N ALA A 57 23.99 -18.71 23.46
CA ALA A 57 23.08 -18.11 22.49
C ALA A 57 22.05 -19.13 21.98
N PHE A 58 20.77 -18.77 22.04
CA PHE A 58 19.64 -19.59 21.64
C PHE A 58 18.80 -18.83 20.61
N PRO A 59 18.71 -19.30 19.35
CA PRO A 59 17.90 -18.64 18.34
C PRO A 59 16.42 -18.89 18.60
N THR A 60 15.58 -17.90 18.30
CA THR A 60 14.13 -18.05 18.23
C THR A 60 13.72 -18.55 16.86
N ALA A 61 12.59 -19.28 16.77
CA ALA A 61 12.07 -19.78 15.50
C ALA A 61 11.60 -18.66 14.55
N ARG A 62 11.37 -17.45 15.08
CA ARG A 62 10.98 -16.26 14.31
C ARG A 62 11.95 -15.12 14.57
N ALA A 63 12.28 -14.41 13.51
CA ALA A 63 13.03 -13.17 13.51
C ALA A 63 12.51 -12.24 12.39
N PRO A 64 12.66 -10.91 12.52
CA PRO A 64 13.13 -10.19 13.71
C PRO A 64 12.09 -10.17 14.85
N LEU A 65 12.55 -9.85 16.06
CA LEU A 65 11.74 -9.65 17.24
C LEU A 65 11.30 -8.18 17.33
N VAL A 66 10.15 -7.95 17.97
CA VAL A 66 9.63 -6.59 18.20
C VAL A 66 10.42 -5.92 19.33
N ASN A 67 11.23 -4.92 19.00
CA ASN A 67 11.95 -4.11 19.99
C ASN A 67 11.06 -2.94 20.49
N HIS A 68 10.17 -3.23 21.43
CA HIS A 68 9.27 -2.23 22.01
C HIS A 68 9.03 -2.50 23.50
N ALA A 69 8.92 -1.44 24.31
CA ALA A 69 8.73 -1.55 25.76
C ALA A 69 7.47 -2.35 26.15
N ASN A 70 6.39 -2.22 25.38
CA ASN A 70 5.14 -2.98 25.58
C ASN A 70 5.13 -4.36 24.90
N ALA A 71 6.27 -4.81 24.38
CA ALA A 71 6.44 -6.13 23.77
C ALA A 71 7.68 -6.84 24.35
N PRO A 72 7.76 -7.04 25.69
CA PRO A 72 8.94 -7.61 26.32
C PRO A 72 9.16 -9.06 25.89
N VAL A 73 10.43 -9.46 25.90
CA VAL A 73 10.84 -10.86 25.78
C VAL A 73 11.00 -11.42 27.18
N SER A 74 10.27 -12.48 27.49
CA SER A 74 10.37 -13.21 28.77
C SER A 74 11.02 -14.55 28.53
N VAL A 75 12.12 -14.83 29.24
CA VAL A 75 12.89 -16.06 29.11
C VAL A 75 12.83 -16.84 30.41
N PHE A 76 12.73 -18.16 30.32
CA PHE A 76 12.61 -19.05 31.47
C PHE A 76 13.62 -20.20 31.35
N LEU A 77 14.14 -20.61 32.51
CA LEU A 77 14.98 -21.79 32.70
C LEU A 77 14.20 -22.79 33.55
N ASN A 78 13.82 -23.94 32.97
CA ASN A 78 12.93 -24.93 33.61
C ASN A 78 11.68 -24.31 34.24
N GLY A 79 11.06 -23.34 33.52
CA GLY A 79 9.84 -22.65 33.96
C GLY A 79 10.06 -21.51 34.97
N SER A 80 11.29 -21.29 35.46
CA SER A 80 11.61 -20.16 36.34
C SER A 80 12.15 -18.97 35.53
N PRO A 81 11.78 -17.71 35.85
CA PRO A 81 12.28 -16.55 35.12
C PRO A 81 13.81 -16.49 35.09
N ALA A 82 14.38 -16.29 33.90
CA ALA A 82 15.81 -16.12 33.70
C ALA A 82 16.27 -14.70 34.04
N SER A 83 17.52 -14.55 34.49
CA SER A 83 18.19 -13.26 34.67
C SER A 83 19.49 -13.22 33.84
N GLY A 84 20.07 -12.04 33.64
CA GLY A 84 21.32 -11.90 32.87
C GLY A 84 21.17 -12.21 31.37
N VAL A 85 19.98 -11.96 30.82
CA VAL A 85 19.65 -12.22 29.42
C VAL A 85 19.71 -10.93 28.62
N ALA A 86 20.43 -10.96 27.51
CA ALA A 86 20.37 -9.97 26.43
C ALA A 86 19.58 -10.54 25.25
N VAL A 87 18.97 -9.66 24.47
CA VAL A 87 18.18 -10.03 23.29
C VAL A 87 18.75 -9.34 22.06
N ASP A 88 19.15 -10.13 21.08
CA ASP A 88 19.38 -9.66 19.71
C ASP A 88 18.03 -9.65 18.99
N TYR A 89 17.43 -8.46 18.91
CA TYR A 89 16.11 -8.29 18.30
C TYR A 89 16.15 -8.45 16.77
N GLU A 90 17.28 -8.17 16.12
CA GLU A 90 17.38 -8.21 14.66
C GLU A 90 17.47 -9.66 14.17
N ASN A 91 18.36 -10.45 14.78
CA ASN A 91 18.56 -11.84 14.40
C ASN A 91 17.65 -12.82 15.13
N GLY A 92 16.90 -12.36 16.13
CA GLY A 92 16.07 -13.21 16.98
C GLY A 92 16.91 -14.18 17.80
N GLN A 93 17.78 -13.66 18.66
CA GLN A 93 18.58 -14.49 19.56
C GLN A 93 18.47 -14.06 21.01
N ILE A 94 18.41 -15.06 21.89
CA ILE A 94 18.51 -14.92 23.32
C ILE A 94 19.94 -15.23 23.74
N VAL A 95 20.62 -14.29 24.37
CA VAL A 95 22.03 -14.41 24.76
C VAL A 95 22.15 -14.31 26.27
N PHE A 96 22.61 -15.38 26.91
CA PHE A 96 22.85 -15.41 28.36
C PHE A 96 24.26 -14.93 28.70
N SER A 97 24.40 -14.18 29.78
CA SER A 97 25.72 -13.83 30.34
C SER A 97 26.46 -15.03 30.95
N GLN A 98 25.72 -16.08 31.33
CA GLN A 98 26.24 -17.37 31.79
C GLN A 98 25.46 -18.51 31.12
N ALA A 99 26.16 -19.50 30.59
CA ALA A 99 25.52 -20.63 29.92
C ALA A 99 24.56 -21.37 30.86
N PRO A 100 23.32 -21.64 30.44
CA PRO A 100 22.41 -22.48 31.21
C PRO A 100 23.01 -23.86 31.48
N ALA A 101 22.80 -24.38 32.68
CA ALA A 101 23.32 -25.69 33.09
C ALA A 101 22.80 -26.82 32.18
N SER A 102 23.56 -27.91 32.13
CA SER A 102 23.21 -29.07 31.30
C SER A 102 21.81 -29.61 31.61
N GLY A 103 21.00 -29.82 30.58
CA GLY A 103 19.63 -30.37 30.70
C GLY A 103 18.58 -29.37 31.21
N VAL A 104 18.93 -28.08 31.36
CA VAL A 104 17.95 -27.03 31.68
C VAL A 104 17.25 -26.57 30.42
N ALA A 105 15.93 -26.75 30.35
CA ALA A 105 15.12 -26.27 29.23
C ALA A 105 15.09 -24.74 29.21
N VAL A 106 15.42 -24.17 28.05
CA VAL A 106 15.35 -22.74 27.77
C VAL A 106 14.07 -22.47 27.00
N THR A 107 13.13 -21.72 27.60
CA THR A 107 11.90 -21.32 26.91
C THR A 107 11.76 -19.81 26.85
N ALA A 108 11.05 -19.30 25.84
CA ALA A 108 10.81 -17.88 25.68
C ALA A 108 9.38 -17.56 25.23
N THR A 109 8.88 -16.43 25.72
CA THR A 109 7.68 -15.74 25.23
C THR A 109 8.14 -14.41 24.65
N TYR A 110 7.78 -14.13 23.41
CA TYR A 110 8.24 -12.94 22.71
C TYR A 110 7.26 -12.50 21.63
N TRP A 111 7.44 -11.28 21.15
CA TRP A 111 6.73 -10.75 19.99
C TRP A 111 7.65 -10.72 18.79
N TYR A 112 7.13 -11.06 17.62
CA TYR A 112 7.83 -10.98 16.35
C TYR A 112 7.00 -10.24 15.31
N GLY A 113 7.69 -9.69 14.33
CA GLY A 113 7.13 -9.01 13.16
C GLY A 113 8.23 -8.88 12.11
N GLY A 114 7.91 -8.44 10.91
CA GLY A 114 8.93 -8.04 9.93
C GLY A 114 9.66 -6.77 10.35
N VAL A 115 10.63 -6.34 9.55
CA VAL A 115 11.11 -4.96 9.57
C VAL A 115 10.13 -4.13 8.74
N SER A 116 9.76 -2.93 9.19
CA SER A 116 9.00 -1.98 8.38
C SER A 116 9.20 -0.56 8.88
N ASN A 117 9.40 0.38 7.96
CA ASN A 117 9.42 1.80 8.27
C ASN A 117 7.98 2.33 8.44
N ASP A 118 7.85 3.50 9.06
CA ASP A 118 6.55 4.17 9.16
C ASP A 118 6.05 4.58 7.78
N ALA A 119 4.84 4.15 7.40
CA ALA A 119 4.20 4.57 6.17
C ALA A 119 3.69 6.01 6.30
N GLN A 120 4.35 6.94 5.62
CA GLN A 120 4.05 8.37 5.65
C GLN A 120 2.92 8.74 4.69
N CYS A 121 2.65 7.91 3.69
CA CYS A 121 1.51 8.08 2.81
C CYS A 121 0.81 6.74 2.60
N VAL A 122 -0.47 6.67 2.92
CA VAL A 122 -1.31 5.53 2.55
C VAL A 122 -2.52 6.05 1.81
N ALA A 123 -2.65 5.64 0.55
CA ALA A 123 -3.73 6.06 -0.33
C ALA A 123 -4.59 4.85 -0.71
N ILE A 124 -5.90 5.06 -0.65
CA ILE A 124 -6.91 4.03 -0.94
C ILE A 124 -7.63 4.45 -2.23
N THR A 125 -7.68 3.53 -3.18
CA THR A 125 -8.30 3.75 -4.49
C THR A 125 -9.07 2.52 -4.96
N ALA A 126 -9.81 2.66 -6.07
CA ALA A 126 -10.59 1.61 -6.68
C ALA A 126 -10.35 1.55 -8.19
N ARG A 127 -10.28 0.34 -8.74
CA ARG A 127 -10.15 0.10 -10.19
C ARG A 127 -10.65 -1.29 -10.56
N GLN A 128 -10.78 -1.54 -11.87
CA GLN A 128 -11.10 -2.85 -12.41
C GLN A 128 -9.83 -3.65 -12.73
N MET A 129 -9.96 -4.97 -12.60
CA MET A 129 -8.98 -5.93 -13.08
C MET A 129 -9.70 -7.04 -13.83
N ALA A 130 -9.25 -7.29 -15.05
CA ALA A 130 -9.61 -8.49 -15.78
C ALA A 130 -8.36 -9.33 -16.06
N GLN A 131 -8.50 -10.65 -15.96
CA GLN A 131 -7.40 -11.60 -16.14
C GLN A 131 -7.83 -12.76 -17.01
N TRP A 132 -6.90 -13.20 -17.87
CA TRP A 132 -7.07 -14.33 -18.76
C TRP A 132 -5.76 -15.10 -18.88
N ALA A 133 -5.84 -16.33 -19.37
CA ALA A 133 -4.68 -17.11 -19.80
C ALA A 133 -4.59 -17.05 -21.32
N GLY A 134 -3.38 -16.81 -21.84
CA GLY A 134 -3.11 -16.95 -23.27
C GLY A 134 -3.23 -18.40 -23.74
N ASP A 135 -3.45 -18.57 -25.04
CA ASP A 135 -3.67 -19.86 -25.72
C ASP A 135 -2.96 -19.95 -27.09
N ASN A 136 -2.12 -18.96 -27.43
CA ASN A 136 -1.50 -18.71 -28.74
C ASN A 136 -2.46 -18.29 -29.88
N THR A 137 -3.76 -18.20 -29.65
CA THR A 137 -4.75 -17.93 -30.71
C THR A 137 -5.62 -16.71 -30.43
N THR A 138 -6.05 -16.55 -29.20
CA THR A 138 -6.92 -15.47 -28.75
C THR A 138 -6.15 -14.17 -28.69
N LYS A 139 -6.61 -13.21 -29.49
CA LYS A 139 -6.08 -11.83 -29.53
C LYS A 139 -7.03 -10.83 -28.89
N LYS A 140 -8.28 -11.21 -28.67
CA LYS A 140 -9.35 -10.34 -28.21
C LYS A 140 -9.97 -10.90 -26.94
N PHE A 141 -9.97 -10.09 -25.90
CA PHE A 141 -10.38 -10.46 -24.56
C PHE A 141 -11.54 -9.56 -24.13
N THR A 142 -12.70 -10.15 -23.85
CA THR A 142 -13.88 -9.40 -23.40
C THR A 142 -13.65 -8.87 -21.99
N LEU A 143 -13.81 -7.57 -21.81
CA LEU A 143 -13.74 -6.92 -20.51
C LEU A 143 -15.08 -7.13 -19.77
N PRO A 144 -15.05 -7.35 -18.44
CA PRO A 144 -16.26 -7.47 -17.64
C PRO A 144 -17.17 -6.23 -17.73
N THR A 145 -16.56 -5.07 -17.95
CA THR A 145 -17.23 -3.76 -17.92
C THR A 145 -16.66 -2.89 -19.03
N ARG A 146 -17.42 -1.87 -19.46
CA ARG A 146 -16.90 -0.91 -20.43
C ARG A 146 -15.73 -0.14 -19.81
N CYS A 147 -14.58 -0.19 -20.48
CA CYS A 147 -13.42 0.59 -20.09
C CYS A 147 -13.58 2.06 -20.47
N SER A 148 -13.57 2.93 -19.46
CA SER A 148 -13.49 4.39 -19.61
C SER A 148 -12.04 4.83 -19.79
N VAL A 149 -11.12 4.29 -19.00
CA VAL A 149 -9.69 4.61 -19.05
C VAL A 149 -8.86 3.37 -18.82
N MET A 150 -8.03 2.99 -19.79
CA MET A 150 -7.04 1.92 -19.60
C MET A 150 -5.86 2.46 -18.80
N ILE A 151 -5.49 1.78 -17.71
CA ILE A 151 -4.36 2.13 -16.85
C ILE A 151 -3.12 1.34 -17.27
N SER A 152 -3.25 0.02 -17.43
CA SER A 152 -2.15 -0.81 -17.93
C SER A 152 -2.64 -2.16 -18.45
N VAL A 153 -1.94 -2.67 -19.45
CA VAL A 153 -2.09 -4.04 -19.94
C VAL A 153 -0.76 -4.76 -19.69
N ARG A 154 -0.81 -5.98 -19.16
CA ARG A 154 0.37 -6.79 -18.91
C ARG A 154 0.22 -8.20 -19.47
N VAL A 155 1.28 -8.70 -20.09
CA VAL A 155 1.39 -10.07 -20.62
C VAL A 155 2.64 -10.70 -20.02
N GLY A 156 2.50 -11.83 -19.31
CA GLY A 156 3.61 -12.49 -18.63
C GLY A 156 4.27 -11.62 -17.55
N GLY A 157 3.53 -10.63 -17.02
CA GLY A 157 4.03 -9.65 -16.04
C GLY A 157 4.62 -8.38 -16.64
N ALA A 158 5.07 -8.42 -17.90
CA ALA A 158 5.59 -7.26 -18.62
C ALA A 158 4.46 -6.30 -19.03
N MET A 159 4.67 -5.01 -18.85
CA MET A 159 3.71 -3.98 -19.25
C MET A 159 3.84 -3.71 -20.75
N LEU A 160 2.71 -3.71 -21.44
CA LEU A 160 2.64 -3.33 -22.85
C LEU A 160 2.70 -1.80 -22.98
N ALA A 161 3.43 -1.34 -23.98
CA ALA A 161 3.51 0.06 -24.35
C ALA A 161 2.22 0.54 -25.06
N PRO A 162 1.94 1.85 -25.07
CA PRO A 162 0.89 2.41 -25.91
C PRO A 162 1.08 1.99 -27.38
N GLY A 163 0.01 1.48 -28.01
CA GLY A 163 0.03 0.98 -29.39
C GLY A 163 0.26 -0.53 -29.53
N GLU A 164 0.71 -1.21 -28.48
CA GLU A 164 0.80 -2.69 -28.46
C GLU A 164 -0.53 -3.36 -28.11
N TYR A 165 -1.56 -2.56 -27.83
CA TYR A 165 -2.92 -3.01 -27.58
C TYR A 165 -3.94 -1.96 -28.03
N GLU A 166 -5.19 -2.36 -28.19
CA GLU A 166 -6.30 -1.50 -28.59
C GLU A 166 -7.57 -1.85 -27.78
N LEU A 167 -8.41 -0.84 -27.51
CA LEU A 167 -9.77 -1.06 -27.03
C LEU A 167 -10.73 -1.16 -28.22
N GLN A 168 -11.52 -2.23 -28.26
CA GLN A 168 -12.49 -2.50 -29.33
C GLN A 168 -13.91 -2.65 -28.77
N ASP A 169 -14.89 -2.77 -29.67
CA ASP A 169 -16.32 -2.95 -29.36
C ASP A 169 -16.88 -1.89 -28.39
N GLY A 170 -16.63 -0.61 -28.67
CA GLY A 170 -17.03 0.46 -27.77
C GLY A 170 -16.39 0.34 -26.38
N ASN A 171 -15.11 -0.06 -26.34
CA ASN A 171 -14.29 -0.28 -25.15
C ASN A 171 -14.74 -1.43 -24.23
N THR A 172 -15.43 -2.43 -24.78
CA THR A 172 -15.82 -3.66 -24.03
C THR A 172 -14.90 -4.84 -24.29
N SER A 173 -13.91 -4.67 -25.17
CA SER A 173 -12.91 -5.70 -25.48
C SER A 173 -11.50 -5.10 -25.52
N LEU A 174 -10.52 -5.82 -24.98
CA LEU A 174 -9.10 -5.55 -25.15
C LEU A 174 -8.56 -6.41 -26.30
N TYR A 175 -7.91 -5.77 -27.27
CA TYR A 175 -7.22 -6.44 -28.37
C TYR A 175 -5.69 -6.33 -28.21
N ILE A 176 -4.99 -7.45 -28.36
CA ILE A 176 -3.53 -7.56 -28.36
C ILE A 176 -3.12 -8.19 -29.71
N PRO A 177 -2.42 -7.48 -30.60
CA PRO A 177 -2.13 -7.95 -31.97
C PRO A 177 -1.32 -9.25 -32.03
N SER A 178 -0.41 -9.45 -31.07
CA SER A 178 0.33 -10.69 -30.89
C SER A 178 -0.38 -11.56 -29.86
N ALA A 179 -0.93 -12.70 -30.30
CA ALA A 179 -1.65 -13.61 -29.41
C ALA A 179 -0.72 -14.06 -28.27
N PRO A 180 -1.10 -13.85 -27.00
CA PRO A 180 -0.29 -14.29 -25.86
C PRO A 180 -0.11 -15.81 -25.88
N ALA A 181 1.11 -16.27 -25.55
CA ALA A 181 1.44 -17.68 -25.58
C ALA A 181 0.61 -18.50 -24.57
N ALA A 182 0.49 -19.81 -24.80
CA ALA A 182 -0.27 -20.70 -23.92
C ALA A 182 0.15 -20.56 -22.45
N ASN A 183 -0.84 -20.43 -21.57
CA ASN A 183 -0.69 -20.28 -20.12
C ASN A 183 0.04 -19.01 -19.66
N VAL A 184 0.37 -18.09 -20.57
CA VAL A 184 0.90 -16.77 -20.18
C VAL A 184 -0.23 -15.91 -19.65
N ALA A 185 -0.06 -15.40 -18.43
CA ALA A 185 -1.07 -14.54 -17.81
C ALA A 185 -1.20 -13.22 -18.56
N VAL A 186 -2.44 -12.85 -18.89
CA VAL A 186 -2.83 -11.55 -19.41
C VAL A 186 -3.62 -10.84 -18.32
N SER A 187 -3.29 -9.58 -18.04
CA SER A 187 -4.06 -8.75 -17.10
C SER A 187 -4.28 -7.35 -17.64
N ALA A 188 -5.51 -6.86 -17.52
CA ALA A 188 -5.90 -5.50 -17.85
C ALA A 188 -6.33 -4.77 -16.58
N TRP A 189 -5.77 -3.59 -16.38
CA TRP A 189 -6.08 -2.67 -15.28
C TRP A 189 -6.72 -1.44 -15.87
N TYR A 190 -7.93 -1.14 -15.44
CA TYR A 190 -8.70 -0.07 -16.07
C TYR A 190 -9.72 0.54 -15.12
N VAL A 191 -10.26 1.67 -15.53
CA VAL A 191 -11.36 2.35 -14.86
C VAL A 191 -12.59 2.19 -15.73
N ASP A 192 -13.72 1.83 -15.11
CA ASP A 192 -15.02 1.78 -15.77
C ASP A 192 -15.87 3.03 -15.51
N SER A 193 -17.12 3.01 -15.94
CA SER A 193 -18.06 4.12 -15.77
C SER A 193 -18.31 4.46 -14.29
N LEU A 194 -18.51 3.43 -13.44
CA LEU A 194 -18.86 3.56 -12.03
C LEU A 194 -17.68 4.08 -11.19
N VAL A 195 -16.50 3.50 -11.42
CA VAL A 195 -15.26 3.91 -10.76
C VAL A 195 -14.88 5.32 -11.21
N GLN A 196 -15.02 5.66 -12.49
CA GLN A 196 -14.74 7.01 -12.99
C GLN A 196 -15.69 8.07 -12.38
N ALA A 197 -16.96 7.71 -12.21
CA ALA A 197 -17.95 8.57 -11.55
C ALA A 197 -17.63 8.80 -10.07
N GLY A 198 -16.90 7.88 -9.43
CA GLY A 198 -16.53 7.96 -8.02
C GLY A 198 -17.62 7.46 -7.08
N TYR A 199 -18.39 6.46 -7.50
CA TYR A 199 -19.40 5.83 -6.65
C TYR A 199 -18.80 4.93 -5.57
N PHE A 200 -17.54 4.53 -5.72
CA PHE A 200 -16.79 3.91 -4.63
C PHE A 200 -16.29 5.01 -3.71
N GLU A 201 -16.55 4.87 -2.42
CA GLU A 201 -16.16 5.86 -1.43
C GLU A 201 -15.44 5.20 -0.26
N CYS A 202 -14.48 5.91 0.33
CA CYS A 202 -13.70 5.45 1.47
C CYS A 202 -13.75 6.44 2.61
N ARG A 203 -13.63 5.94 3.85
CA ARG A 203 -13.28 6.75 5.03
C ARG A 203 -12.33 6.00 5.95
N SER A 204 -11.54 6.73 6.73
CA SER A 204 -10.66 6.24 7.80
C SER A 204 -11.22 6.67 9.16
N SER A 205 -11.58 5.69 9.98
CA SER A 205 -12.05 5.95 11.35
C SER A 205 -11.75 4.74 12.23
N GLY A 206 -10.72 4.89 13.03
CA GLY A 206 -10.22 3.93 14.00
C GLY A 206 -8.73 3.66 13.83
N LEU A 207 -8.08 3.51 14.98
CA LEU A 207 -6.68 3.11 15.10
C LEU A 207 -6.60 1.81 15.91
N MET A 208 -5.87 0.82 15.40
CA MET A 208 -5.41 -0.32 16.21
C MET A 208 -3.96 -0.10 16.60
N ASN A 209 -3.70 0.06 17.89
CA ASN A 209 -2.37 0.31 18.43
C ASN A 209 -2.12 -0.57 19.67
N PRO A 210 -1.95 -1.89 19.50
CA PRO A 210 -1.86 -2.83 20.62
C PRO A 210 -0.62 -2.60 21.49
N LEU A 211 0.43 -1.98 20.94
CA LEU A 211 1.68 -1.72 21.65
C LEU A 211 1.78 -0.28 22.17
N ASN A 212 0.75 0.55 22.06
CA ASN A 212 0.76 1.97 22.43
C ASN A 212 1.93 2.77 21.80
N VAL A 213 2.20 2.52 20.52
CA VAL A 213 3.17 3.28 19.71
C VAL A 213 2.80 4.77 19.73
N SER A 214 3.77 5.63 20.04
CA SER A 214 3.55 7.06 20.22
C SER A 214 3.45 7.82 18.90
N GLY A 215 2.81 9.01 18.92
CA GLY A 215 2.72 9.90 17.77
C GLY A 215 1.83 9.37 16.63
N VAL A 216 0.80 8.59 16.97
CA VAL A 216 -0.27 8.17 16.05
C VAL A 216 -1.61 8.52 16.66
N SER A 217 -2.44 9.25 15.92
CA SER A 217 -3.82 9.55 16.28
C SER A 217 -4.77 8.97 15.23
N ASP A 218 -5.99 8.64 15.65
CA ASP A 218 -7.07 8.32 14.72
C ASP A 218 -7.36 9.52 13.79
N ASP A 219 -7.72 9.23 12.53
CA ASP A 219 -8.16 10.25 11.58
C ASP A 219 -9.60 10.71 11.90
N ALA A 220 -10.39 9.82 12.52
CA ALA A 220 -11.75 10.07 13.00
C ALA A 220 -12.68 10.70 11.95
N GLU A 221 -12.56 10.28 10.69
CA GLU A 221 -13.32 10.88 9.60
C GLU A 221 -14.82 10.55 9.71
N THR A 222 -15.64 11.59 9.61
CA THR A 222 -17.11 11.47 9.63
C THR A 222 -17.69 11.28 8.24
N ALA A 223 -17.03 11.83 7.22
CA ALA A 223 -17.45 11.79 5.81
C ALA A 223 -16.80 10.63 5.05
N TYR A 224 -17.45 10.24 3.95
CA TYR A 224 -16.89 9.35 2.94
C TYR A 224 -16.38 10.18 1.76
N TYR A 225 -15.24 9.78 1.20
CA TYR A 225 -14.57 10.46 0.08
C TYR A 225 -14.57 9.56 -1.16
N PRO A 226 -14.95 10.08 -2.34
CA PRO A 226 -14.89 9.32 -3.58
C PRO A 226 -13.47 8.82 -3.90
N ILE A 227 -13.38 7.56 -4.29
CA ILE A 227 -12.14 6.90 -4.69
C ILE A 227 -12.30 6.26 -6.08
N GLY A 228 -11.18 6.06 -6.76
CA GLY A 228 -11.13 5.52 -8.10
C GLY A 228 -11.46 6.55 -9.19
N GLY A 229 -11.00 6.23 -10.39
CA GLY A 229 -11.10 7.13 -11.54
C GLY A 229 -9.77 7.78 -11.88
N MET A 230 -9.64 8.22 -13.14
CA MET A 230 -8.49 8.97 -13.62
C MET A 230 -8.91 10.42 -13.85
N LEU A 231 -8.22 11.34 -13.20
CA LEU A 231 -8.50 12.77 -13.24
C LEU A 231 -7.29 13.55 -13.75
N THR A 232 -7.53 14.80 -14.15
CA THR A 232 -6.47 15.71 -14.61
C THR A 232 -6.55 17.01 -13.83
N ARG A 233 -5.40 17.52 -13.40
CA ARG A 233 -5.24 18.90 -12.97
C ARG A 233 -4.38 19.63 -13.99
N ALA A 234 -4.84 20.81 -14.42
CA ALA A 234 -4.09 21.68 -15.30
C ALA A 234 -3.69 22.94 -14.55
N ASN A 235 -2.43 23.36 -14.68
CA ASN A 235 -1.89 24.60 -14.13
C ASN A 235 -2.16 24.80 -12.62
N HIS A 236 -2.13 23.71 -11.86
CA HIS A 236 -2.42 23.71 -10.43
C HIS A 236 -1.30 24.42 -9.67
N LEU A 237 -1.63 25.46 -8.90
CA LEU A 237 -0.68 26.10 -7.99
C LEU A 237 -0.39 25.14 -6.83
N VAL A 238 0.83 24.61 -6.79
CA VAL A 238 1.26 23.66 -5.74
C VAL A 238 1.99 24.37 -4.60
N GLY A 239 2.48 25.59 -4.85
CA GLY A 239 3.07 26.42 -3.82
C GLY A 239 3.85 27.59 -4.39
N THR A 240 4.57 28.29 -3.52
CA THR A 240 5.41 29.43 -3.87
C THR A 240 6.83 29.19 -3.33
N GLY A 241 7.83 29.42 -4.17
CA GLY A 241 9.24 29.31 -3.80
C GLY A 241 9.63 30.32 -2.72
N ASN A 242 10.50 29.87 -1.82
CA ASN A 242 11.08 30.70 -0.74
C ASN A 242 12.62 30.77 -0.85
N GLY A 243 13.21 30.24 -1.93
CA GLY A 243 14.66 30.16 -2.13
C GLY A 243 15.37 29.05 -1.36
N THR A 244 14.68 28.23 -0.56
CA THR A 244 15.30 27.16 0.24
C THR A 244 14.59 25.80 0.13
N ASN A 245 13.26 25.79 0.04
CA ASN A 245 12.46 24.57 -0.07
C ASN A 245 12.56 23.97 -1.46
N LYS A 246 12.79 22.65 -1.52
CA LYS A 246 12.83 21.88 -2.77
C LYS A 246 11.59 21.02 -2.99
N ASP A 247 10.85 20.72 -1.93
CA ASP A 247 9.73 19.80 -1.97
C ASP A 247 8.40 20.57 -1.99
N PHE A 248 7.56 20.27 -2.97
CA PHE A 248 6.25 20.88 -3.17
C PHE A 248 5.20 19.78 -3.25
N ASN A 249 4.33 19.73 -2.24
CA ASN A 249 3.25 18.76 -2.17
C ASN A 249 2.06 19.22 -3.01
N THR A 250 1.65 18.42 -3.99
CA THR A 250 0.48 18.71 -4.82
C THR A 250 -0.86 18.54 -4.08
N GLY A 251 -0.85 17.99 -2.88
CA GLY A 251 -2.05 17.58 -2.14
C GLY A 251 -2.81 16.42 -2.80
N THR A 252 -2.26 15.83 -3.87
CA THR A 252 -2.92 14.80 -4.66
C THR A 252 -2.04 13.55 -4.71
N PRO A 253 -2.38 12.47 -3.98
CA PRO A 253 -1.65 11.23 -4.06
C PRO A 253 -1.91 10.52 -5.40
N LEU A 254 -1.09 9.51 -5.72
CA LEU A 254 -1.21 8.66 -6.91
C LEU A 254 -1.18 9.44 -8.24
N ILE A 255 -0.17 10.28 -8.41
CA ILE A 255 0.14 10.91 -9.69
C ILE A 255 0.52 9.81 -10.69
N PHE A 256 -0.24 9.72 -11.78
CA PHE A 256 -0.01 8.77 -12.85
C PHE A 256 1.02 9.30 -13.85
N GLU A 257 0.90 10.59 -14.21
CA GLU A 257 1.76 11.24 -15.20
C GLU A 257 1.79 12.74 -14.93
N VAL A 258 2.98 13.34 -14.99
CA VAL A 258 3.13 14.80 -14.98
C VAL A 258 3.30 15.27 -16.41
N THR A 259 2.40 16.15 -16.85
CA THR A 259 2.39 16.67 -18.22
C THR A 259 3.12 18.01 -18.35
N GLY A 260 3.39 18.69 -17.23
CA GLY A 260 4.24 19.87 -17.22
C GLY A 260 4.37 20.50 -15.83
N VAL A 261 5.52 21.15 -15.59
CA VAL A 261 5.79 21.93 -14.38
C VAL A 261 6.35 23.28 -14.80
N THR A 262 5.86 24.34 -14.19
CA THR A 262 6.37 25.71 -14.40
C THR A 262 6.75 26.35 -13.08
N VAL A 263 7.85 27.11 -13.09
CA VAL A 263 8.31 27.93 -11.97
C VAL A 263 8.40 29.38 -12.43
N GLY A 264 7.68 30.29 -11.77
CA GLY A 264 7.60 31.70 -12.19
C GLY A 264 7.08 31.88 -13.62
N GLY A 265 6.23 30.96 -14.10
CA GLY A 265 5.70 30.96 -15.46
C GLY A 265 6.60 30.33 -16.53
N SER A 266 7.83 29.93 -16.20
CA SER A 266 8.73 29.25 -17.13
C SER A 266 8.69 27.72 -16.94
N PRO A 267 8.65 26.90 -18.01
CA PRO A 267 8.70 25.46 -17.89
C PRO A 267 10.03 24.99 -17.31
N VAL A 268 9.98 23.95 -16.47
CA VAL A 268 11.16 23.32 -15.85
C VAL A 268 11.10 21.82 -16.11
N ALA A 269 12.25 21.18 -16.31
CA ALA A 269 12.38 19.72 -16.47
C ALA A 269 13.18 19.04 -15.33
N ASP A 270 13.96 19.81 -14.56
CA ASP A 270 14.84 19.29 -13.51
C ASP A 270 14.11 19.08 -12.18
N TYR A 271 13.23 18.09 -12.16
CA TYR A 271 12.51 17.66 -10.97
C TYR A 271 12.28 16.14 -10.98
N THR A 272 12.11 15.58 -9.78
CA THR A 272 11.57 14.23 -9.60
C THR A 272 10.17 14.34 -9.01
N VAL A 273 9.34 13.32 -9.24
CA VAL A 273 8.01 13.23 -8.62
C VAL A 273 7.90 11.93 -7.88
N ASN A 274 7.54 12.03 -6.62
CA ASN A 274 7.03 10.92 -5.88
C ASN A 274 5.56 10.70 -6.26
N THR A 275 5.32 9.69 -7.09
CA THR A 275 3.99 9.40 -7.64
C THR A 275 3.02 8.92 -6.58
N VAL A 276 3.48 8.33 -5.47
CA VAL A 276 2.61 7.86 -4.39
C VAL A 276 2.13 9.02 -3.53
N SER A 277 3.07 9.80 -2.97
CA SER A 277 2.76 10.91 -2.06
C SER A 277 2.34 12.20 -2.78
N GLY A 278 2.62 12.31 -4.07
CA GLY A 278 2.31 13.51 -4.86
C GLY A 278 3.25 14.68 -4.57
N VAL A 279 4.50 14.41 -4.20
CA VAL A 279 5.52 15.43 -3.91
C VAL A 279 6.41 15.62 -5.14
N ILE A 280 6.53 16.87 -5.60
CA ILE A 280 7.47 17.30 -6.63
C ILE A 280 8.71 17.82 -5.93
N GLN A 281 9.87 17.26 -6.24
CA GLN A 281 11.15 17.66 -5.67
C GLN A 281 12.05 18.25 -6.76
N PHE A 282 12.47 19.51 -6.56
CA PHE A 282 13.37 20.21 -7.47
C PHE A 282 14.83 19.96 -7.11
N VAL A 283 15.71 19.94 -8.12
CA VAL A 283 17.17 19.85 -7.89
C VAL A 283 17.69 21.10 -7.16
N SER A 284 17.22 22.28 -7.57
CA SER A 284 17.50 23.57 -6.95
C SER A 284 16.22 24.22 -6.43
N PRO A 285 16.24 24.90 -5.28
CA PRO A 285 15.04 25.49 -4.73
C PRO A 285 14.52 26.61 -5.64
N PRO A 286 13.21 26.65 -5.95
CA PRO A 286 12.60 27.77 -6.64
C PRO A 286 12.87 29.10 -5.92
N ALA A 287 13.16 30.15 -6.70
CA ALA A 287 13.45 31.48 -6.18
C ALA A 287 12.31 32.03 -5.31
N ASN A 288 12.64 33.01 -4.45
CA ASN A 288 11.65 33.63 -3.58
C ASN A 288 10.50 34.25 -4.41
N ASN A 289 9.27 33.99 -3.98
CA ASN A 289 8.02 34.40 -4.64
C ASN A 289 7.74 33.78 -6.02
N ALA A 290 8.54 32.80 -6.48
CA ALA A 290 8.26 32.11 -7.73
C ALA A 290 7.10 31.12 -7.56
N GLU A 291 5.99 31.32 -8.28
CA GLU A 291 4.89 30.35 -8.28
C GLU A 291 5.35 29.02 -8.88
N VAL A 292 5.09 27.93 -8.17
CA VAL A 292 5.30 26.57 -8.67
C VAL A 292 3.94 26.02 -9.07
N ARG A 293 3.80 25.68 -10.35
CA ARG A 293 2.56 25.12 -10.90
C ARG A 293 2.82 23.81 -11.61
N ALA A 294 1.88 22.88 -11.50
CA ALA A 294 1.98 21.57 -12.12
C ALA A 294 0.69 21.19 -12.86
N SER A 295 0.85 20.52 -13.99
CA SER A 295 -0.21 19.84 -14.72
C SER A 295 0.07 18.35 -14.70
N TYR A 296 -0.92 17.54 -14.31
CA TYR A 296 -0.74 16.11 -14.10
C TYR A 296 -2.06 15.34 -14.18
N ARG A 297 -1.94 14.06 -14.51
CA ARG A 297 -2.99 13.05 -14.41
C ARG A 297 -2.77 12.22 -13.15
N TYR A 298 -3.85 11.86 -12.47
CA TYR A 298 -3.79 11.13 -11.21
C TYR A 298 -4.96 10.18 -11.04
N GLU A 299 -4.71 9.09 -10.30
CA GLU A 299 -5.76 8.19 -9.85
C GLU A 299 -6.44 8.82 -8.62
N ARG A 300 -7.76 9.00 -8.66
CA ARG A 300 -8.48 9.56 -7.51
C ARG A 300 -8.33 8.58 -6.35
N ALA A 301 -7.78 9.06 -5.25
CA ALA A 301 -7.56 8.27 -4.07
C ALA A 301 -7.80 9.10 -2.82
N HIS A 302 -8.18 8.40 -1.75
CA HIS A 302 -8.30 8.99 -0.43
C HIS A 302 -7.05 8.68 0.37
N ARG A 303 -6.35 9.72 0.84
CA ARG A 303 -5.21 9.54 1.74
C ARG A 303 -5.73 9.30 3.14
N VAL A 304 -5.36 8.17 3.72
CA VAL A 304 -5.56 7.89 5.14
C VAL A 304 -4.32 8.29 5.92
N GLY A 305 -4.47 8.56 7.22
CA GLY A 305 -3.37 9.03 8.04
C GLY A 305 -2.22 8.04 8.11
N ASN A 306 -1.04 8.56 8.47
CA ASN A 306 0.20 7.79 8.57
C ASN A 306 0.00 6.52 9.40
N ILE A 307 0.68 5.43 9.00
CA ILE A 307 0.60 4.14 9.68
C ILE A 307 1.98 3.80 10.20
N LYS A 308 2.19 3.99 11.50
CA LYS A 308 3.46 3.61 12.12
C LYS A 308 3.61 2.12 12.25
N GLN A 309 4.85 1.67 12.36
CA GLN A 309 5.16 0.27 12.59
C GLN A 309 4.33 -0.29 13.76
N TRP A 310 3.82 -1.51 13.59
CA TRP A 310 2.98 -2.25 14.55
C TRP A 310 1.61 -1.64 14.85
N THR A 311 1.15 -0.67 14.06
CA THR A 311 -0.19 -0.09 14.15
C THR A 311 -1.03 -0.42 12.92
N ALA A 312 -2.34 -0.20 13.00
CA ALA A 312 -3.26 -0.35 11.87
C ALA A 312 -4.26 0.78 11.76
N ARG A 313 -4.58 1.19 10.53
CA ARG A 313 -5.73 2.05 10.23
C ARG A 313 -6.97 1.22 9.97
N LYS A 314 -8.09 1.64 10.55
CA LYS A 314 -9.40 1.08 10.25
C LYS A 314 -10.07 1.95 9.19
N ALA A 315 -10.23 1.37 8.01
CA ALA A 315 -10.88 2.02 6.89
C ALA A 315 -12.16 1.28 6.51
N PHE A 316 -13.07 2.02 5.90
CA PHE A 316 -14.35 1.53 5.44
C PHE A 316 -14.53 1.95 4.00
N VAL A 317 -14.96 1.01 3.17
CA VAL A 317 -15.35 1.29 1.79
C VAL A 317 -16.82 0.94 1.60
N ARG A 318 -17.49 1.74 0.79
CA ARG A 318 -18.86 1.48 0.34
C ARG A 318 -19.02 1.87 -1.11
N VAL A 319 -20.11 1.41 -1.71
CA VAL A 319 -20.60 1.85 -3.01
C VAL A 319 -21.89 2.63 -2.79
N ASN A 320 -21.91 3.84 -3.35
CA ASN A 320 -23.03 4.77 -3.29
C ASN A 320 -23.44 5.14 -4.72
N VAL A 321 -24.17 4.24 -5.39
CA VAL A 321 -24.76 4.51 -6.71
C VAL A 321 -26.15 5.12 -6.52
N PRO A 322 -26.48 6.26 -7.14
CA PRO A 322 -27.82 6.82 -7.09
C PRO A 322 -28.81 5.89 -7.81
N PHE A 323 -30.10 6.02 -7.51
CA PHE A 323 -31.15 5.14 -8.03
C PHE A 323 -31.25 5.14 -9.58
N ASP A 324 -30.83 6.23 -10.21
CA ASP A 324 -30.75 6.43 -11.66
C ASP A 324 -29.34 6.17 -12.24
N GLY A 325 -28.43 5.59 -11.44
CA GLY A 325 -27.09 5.28 -11.87
C GLY A 325 -27.02 4.15 -12.93
N PRO A 326 -25.84 3.92 -13.51
CA PRO A 326 -25.66 2.90 -14.54
C PRO A 326 -26.14 1.53 -14.05
N ASN A 327 -27.00 0.87 -14.83
CA ASN A 327 -27.48 -0.49 -14.54
C ASN A 327 -26.40 -1.54 -14.93
N GLU A 328 -25.20 -1.33 -14.41
CA GLU A 328 -24.01 -2.15 -14.62
C GLU A 328 -23.71 -2.82 -13.27
N SER A 329 -24.16 -4.07 -13.07
CA SER A 329 -23.88 -4.82 -11.84
C SER A 329 -22.45 -5.33 -11.87
N LEU A 330 -21.52 -4.52 -11.38
CA LEU A 330 -20.10 -4.80 -11.44
C LEU A 330 -19.40 -4.35 -10.16
N ALA A 331 -18.36 -5.09 -9.82
CA ALA A 331 -17.62 -4.91 -8.58
C ALA A 331 -16.23 -4.37 -8.90
N ALA A 332 -15.69 -3.46 -8.08
CA ALA A 332 -14.33 -2.94 -8.26
C ALA A 332 -13.37 -3.56 -7.24
N GLN A 333 -12.09 -3.60 -7.61
CA GLN A 333 -11.01 -3.96 -6.70
C GLN A 333 -10.57 -2.74 -5.91
N ILE A 334 -10.57 -2.86 -4.58
CA ILE A 334 -9.99 -1.86 -3.71
C ILE A 334 -8.48 -2.08 -3.65
N ARG A 335 -7.72 -1.00 -3.81
CA ARG A 335 -6.27 -0.98 -3.76
C ARG A 335 -5.80 -0.07 -2.65
N VAL A 336 -4.86 -0.55 -1.85
CA VAL A 336 -4.12 0.27 -0.91
C VAL A 336 -2.69 0.42 -1.43
N VAL A 337 -2.26 1.66 -1.57
CA VAL A 337 -0.90 2.02 -1.97
C VAL A 337 -0.26 2.73 -0.79
N ALA A 338 0.93 2.30 -0.40
CA ALA A 338 1.65 2.89 0.71
C ALA A 338 3.07 3.26 0.30
N GLN A 339 3.57 4.30 0.95
CA GLN A 339 4.96 4.70 1.01
C GLN A 339 5.32 4.96 2.46
#